data_AF-A0A3S3QXL6-F1
#
_entry.id   AF-A0A3S3QXL6-F1
#
_cell.length_a   1.000
_cell.length_b   1.000
_cell.length_c   1.000
_cell.angle_alpha   90.00
_cell.angle_beta   90.00
_cell.angle_gamma   90.00
#
_symmetry.space_group_name_H-M   'P 1'
#
loop_
_entity.id
_entity.type
_entity.pdbx_description
1 polymer ?
#
loop_
_entity_poly.entity_id
_entity_poly.type
_entity_poly.pdbx_seq_one_letter_code
_entity_poly.pdbx_strand_id
1 'polypeptide(L)'
;MSKKGRPEVAGKTRERPGEVRTMHFPTTKDMNRDVQAVRSEVFRTMLESDEIKAPAIDTISLPELNHEDLQCLLEFLYCGSLPKEKVEKHSFSLLIAADKYNIPFLKKFCEIQILRSLDSSNALEVLEISEVCSNNMLKESSMNSIVKHMEDVVFSSKYDEFAMKNAHLCVQITRALLKEIKDRRCGSSQCI
;
A
#
# COMPACT_ATOMS: atom_id res chain seq x y z
N MET A 1 33.44 -22.02 47.53
CA MET A 1 32.09 -22.61 47.41
C MET A 1 31.10 -21.49 47.15
N SER A 2 30.55 -21.37 45.95
CA SER A 2 29.33 -20.57 45.74
C SER A 2 28.59 -21.06 44.51
N LYS A 3 27.27 -21.07 44.67
CA LYS A 3 26.34 -22.04 44.11
C LYS A 3 25.95 -21.75 42.66
N LYS A 4 25.68 -22.85 41.96
CA LYS A 4 24.96 -22.97 40.69
C LYS A 4 23.48 -22.55 40.91
N GLY A 5 22.91 -21.76 40.01
CA GLY A 5 21.47 -21.41 39.99
C GLY A 5 21.00 -21.12 38.56
N ARG A 6 19.93 -21.79 38.15
CA ARG A 6 19.35 -21.92 36.79
C ARG A 6 18.70 -20.64 36.22
N PRO A 7 18.37 -20.61 34.91
CA PRO A 7 17.71 -19.48 34.25
C PRO A 7 16.21 -19.46 34.56
N GLU A 8 15.66 -18.27 34.80
CA GLU A 8 14.22 -18.07 35.02
C GLU A 8 13.57 -17.44 33.78
N VAL A 9 12.76 -18.30 33.16
CA VAL A 9 11.72 -18.18 32.14
C VAL A 9 11.19 -16.77 31.83
N ALA A 10 11.10 -16.47 30.53
CA ALA A 10 10.41 -15.33 29.94
C ALA A 10 8.98 -15.16 30.47
N GLY A 11 8.75 -14.07 31.21
CA GLY A 11 7.44 -13.63 31.64
C GLY A 11 6.59 -13.19 30.46
N LYS A 12 5.55 -13.97 30.17
CA LYS A 12 4.51 -13.72 29.17
C LYS A 12 3.73 -12.46 29.57
N THR A 13 3.97 -11.33 28.92
CA THR A 13 3.18 -10.11 29.18
C THR A 13 1.83 -10.22 28.49
N ARG A 14 0.82 -10.23 29.34
CA ARG A 14 -0.61 -10.31 29.08
C ARG A 14 -1.05 -9.10 28.23
N GLU A 15 -1.42 -9.34 26.98
CA GLU A 15 -1.99 -8.31 26.10
C GLU A 15 -3.36 -7.85 26.64
N ARG A 16 -3.52 -6.53 26.85
CA ARG A 16 -4.83 -5.90 27.06
C ARG A 16 -5.28 -5.27 25.73
N PRO A 17 -6.55 -5.45 25.31
CA PRO A 17 -7.05 -4.87 24.08
C PRO A 17 -7.40 -3.39 24.30
N GLY A 18 -6.81 -2.49 23.49
CA GLY A 18 -7.16 -1.06 23.46
C GLY A 18 -6.01 -0.06 23.59
N GLU A 19 -4.75 -0.46 23.52
CA GLU A 19 -3.62 0.45 23.69
C GLU A 19 -3.25 1.16 22.37
N VAL A 20 -3.57 2.45 22.29
CA VAL A 20 -3.08 3.36 21.24
C VAL A 20 -1.56 3.38 21.32
N ARG A 21 -0.88 2.80 20.32
CA ARG A 21 0.56 2.62 20.32
C ARG A 21 1.25 3.94 19.97
N THR A 22 1.94 4.52 20.94
CA THR A 22 2.63 5.80 20.85
C THR A 22 4.05 5.65 20.28
N MET A 23 4.50 6.68 19.59
CA MET A 23 5.84 6.80 19.03
C MET A 23 6.72 7.58 20.02
N HIS A 24 7.92 7.08 20.31
CA HIS A 24 8.98 7.86 20.93
C HIS A 24 10.12 7.94 19.93
N PHE A 25 10.35 9.13 19.37
CA PHE A 25 11.50 9.38 18.50
C PHE A 25 12.77 9.44 19.35
N PRO A 26 13.81 8.61 19.09
CA PRO A 26 15.10 8.86 19.68
C PRO A 26 15.68 10.15 19.09
N THR A 27 15.92 11.15 19.94
CA THR A 27 16.56 12.42 19.59
C THR A 27 18.03 12.16 19.23
N THR A 28 18.27 11.71 18.00
CA THR A 28 19.62 11.61 17.44
C THR A 28 19.93 12.92 16.73
N LYS A 29 20.70 13.76 17.43
CA LYS A 29 21.04 15.14 17.07
C LYS A 29 21.99 15.26 15.88
N ASP A 30 22.51 14.17 15.32
CA ASP A 30 23.50 14.23 14.24
C ASP A 30 23.23 13.17 13.17
N MET A 31 22.35 13.47 12.21
CA MET A 31 22.47 13.00 10.82
C MET A 31 21.52 13.80 9.91
N ASN A 32 22.07 14.86 9.31
CA ASN A 32 21.62 15.53 8.09
C ASN A 32 20.15 16.01 8.05
N ARG A 33 19.90 17.11 8.76
CA ARG A 33 18.70 17.96 8.64
C ARG A 33 18.38 18.34 7.19
N ASP A 34 19.38 18.39 6.32
CA ASP A 34 19.24 18.77 4.90
C ASP A 34 18.73 17.66 3.97
N VAL A 35 18.85 16.37 4.34
CA VAL A 35 18.40 15.26 3.47
C VAL A 35 16.95 14.86 3.73
N GLN A 36 16.40 15.19 4.91
CA GLN A 36 15.02 14.87 5.29
C GLN A 36 13.97 15.78 4.63
N ALA A 37 14.32 17.02 4.28
CA ALA A 37 13.35 18.03 3.83
C ALA A 37 12.94 17.95 2.34
N VAL A 38 13.50 17.02 1.55
CA VAL A 38 13.37 17.03 0.08
C VAL A 38 12.30 16.07 -0.47
N ARG A 39 11.81 15.10 0.31
CA ARG A 39 11.03 13.98 -0.25
C ARG A 39 9.54 13.94 0.11
N SER A 40 9.07 14.79 1.03
CA SER A 40 7.64 14.97 1.30
C SER A 40 7.40 16.32 1.98
N GLU A 41 6.51 17.11 1.39
CA GLU A 41 6.08 18.41 1.91
C GLU A 41 5.35 18.28 3.25
N VAL A 42 4.68 17.14 3.48
CA VAL A 42 4.01 16.80 4.74
C VAL A 42 5.03 16.54 5.84
N PHE A 43 6.07 15.74 5.58
CA PHE A 43 7.14 15.51 6.56
C PHE A 43 8.00 16.75 6.80
N ARG A 44 8.23 17.56 5.77
CA ARG A 44 8.90 18.86 5.89
C ARG A 44 8.11 19.79 6.81
N THR A 45 6.81 19.95 6.56
CA THR A 45 5.94 20.79 7.41
C THR A 45 5.91 20.29 8.84
N MET A 46 5.85 18.96 9.05
CA MET A 46 5.87 18.34 10.37
C MET A 46 7.19 18.58 11.12
N LEU A 47 8.33 18.50 10.43
CA LEU A 47 9.66 18.74 11.00
C LEU A 47 10.00 20.24 11.16
N GLU A 48 9.43 21.12 10.34
CA GLU A 48 9.64 22.58 10.40
C GLU A 48 8.76 23.27 11.45
N SER A 49 7.65 22.66 11.87
CA SER A 49 6.78 23.17 12.94
C SER A 49 7.43 23.18 14.34
N ASP A 50 8.65 22.67 14.49
CA ASP A 50 9.39 22.58 15.75
C ASP A 50 10.04 23.91 16.20
N GLU A 51 9.99 24.97 15.39
CA GLU A 51 10.53 26.30 15.76
C GLU A 51 9.53 27.20 16.53
N ILE A 52 8.25 26.81 16.68
CA ILE A 52 7.27 27.63 17.39
C ILE A 52 6.56 26.81 18.47
N LYS A 53 7.15 26.80 19.67
CA LYS A 53 6.53 26.67 21.00
C LYS A 53 5.04 26.25 21.01
N ALA A 54 4.75 25.00 20.69
CA ALA A 54 3.46 24.37 20.93
C ALA A 54 3.70 23.00 21.58
N PRO A 55 2.84 22.56 22.52
CA PRO A 55 3.06 21.32 23.25
C PRO A 55 2.93 20.13 22.29
N ALA A 56 4.04 19.41 22.12
CA ALA A 56 4.20 18.07 21.55
C ALA A 56 2.93 17.43 20.96
N ILE A 57 2.67 17.70 19.68
CA ILE A 57 1.89 16.79 18.84
C ILE A 57 2.89 15.86 18.14
N ASP A 58 3.65 15.11 18.94
CA ASP A 58 4.84 14.36 18.51
C ASP A 58 4.52 12.94 18.03
N THR A 59 3.27 12.67 17.67
CA THR A 59 2.85 11.32 17.27
C THR A 59 1.88 11.38 16.10
N ILE A 60 2.40 11.09 14.90
CA ILE A 60 1.56 10.78 13.74
C ILE A 60 1.12 9.33 13.87
N SER A 61 -0.17 9.10 14.11
CA SER A 61 -0.74 7.76 14.01
C SER A 61 -1.02 7.44 12.55
N LEU A 62 -0.45 6.35 12.06
CA LEU A 62 -0.63 5.83 10.69
C LEU A 62 -1.42 4.51 10.78
N PRO A 63 -2.74 4.56 11.07
CA PRO A 63 -3.53 3.36 11.40
C PRO A 63 -3.63 2.32 10.27
N GLU A 64 -3.40 2.73 9.03
CA GLU A 64 -3.37 1.87 7.85
C GLU A 64 -2.06 1.09 7.69
N LEU A 65 -1.00 1.47 8.41
CA LEU A 65 0.30 0.82 8.33
C LEU A 65 0.51 -0.05 9.56
N ASN A 66 0.81 -1.33 9.33
CA ASN A 66 1.35 -2.17 10.40
C ASN A 66 2.82 -1.79 10.69
N HIS A 67 3.40 -2.39 11.74
CA HIS A 67 4.78 -2.09 12.14
C HIS A 67 5.79 -2.36 11.01
N GLU A 68 5.59 -3.40 10.21
CA GLU A 68 6.47 -3.73 9.08
C GLU A 68 6.30 -2.73 7.93
N ASP A 69 5.07 -2.34 7.60
CA ASP A 69 4.79 -1.34 6.55
C ASP A 69 5.41 0.02 6.94
N LEU A 70 5.30 0.40 8.22
CA LEU A 70 5.89 1.62 8.74
C LEU A 70 7.42 1.60 8.65
N GLN A 71 8.04 0.46 8.99
CA GLN A 71 9.47 0.29 8.84
C GLN A 71 9.89 0.41 7.37
N CYS A 72 9.11 -0.14 6.44
CA CYS A 72 9.36 -0.01 5.01
C CYS A 72 9.20 1.44 4.53
N LEU A 73 8.19 2.16 5.00
CA LEU A 73 8.02 3.59 4.69
C LEU A 73 9.24 4.39 5.13
N LEU A 74 9.70 4.20 6.37
CA LEU A 74 10.88 4.89 6.90
C LEU A 74 12.14 4.53 6.11
N GLU A 75 12.38 3.24 5.86
CA GLU A 75 13.53 2.78 5.08
C GLU A 75 13.53 3.39 3.67
N PHE A 76 12.37 3.50 3.03
CA PHE A 76 12.24 4.17 1.74
C PHE A 76 12.54 5.67 1.83
N LEU A 77 12.09 6.36 2.87
CA LEU A 77 12.33 7.79 3.04
C LEU A 77 13.83 8.09 3.26
N TYR A 78 14.50 7.28 4.07
CA TYR A 78 15.93 7.42 4.35
C TYR A 78 16.81 6.98 3.16
N CYS A 79 16.57 5.78 2.62
CA CYS A 79 17.43 5.17 1.61
C CYS A 79 17.03 5.50 0.16
N GLY A 80 15.80 5.95 -0.07
CA GLY A 80 15.24 6.19 -1.41
C GLY A 80 14.90 4.93 -2.20
N SER A 81 15.05 3.74 -1.60
CA SER A 81 14.78 2.45 -2.23
C SER A 81 14.40 1.41 -1.19
N LEU A 82 13.69 0.36 -1.64
CA LEU A 82 13.34 -0.79 -0.81
C LEU A 82 13.81 -2.10 -1.46
N PRO A 83 14.23 -3.09 -0.67
CA PRO A 83 14.46 -4.46 -1.15
C PRO A 83 13.23 -5.03 -1.85
N LYS A 84 13.43 -5.78 -2.93
CA LYS A 84 12.35 -6.33 -3.76
C LYS A 84 11.30 -7.11 -2.96
N GLU A 85 11.74 -7.95 -2.02
CA GLU A 85 10.86 -8.75 -1.15
C GLU A 85 9.91 -7.88 -0.31
N LYS A 86 10.41 -6.76 0.24
CA LYS A 86 9.59 -5.82 1.02
C LYS A 86 8.60 -5.09 0.12
N VAL A 87 9.04 -4.71 -1.09
CA VAL A 87 8.16 -4.05 -2.06
C VAL A 87 7.02 -4.96 -2.45
N GLU A 88 7.28 -6.23 -2.79
CA GLU A 88 6.23 -7.17 -3.21
C GLU A 88 5.21 -7.45 -2.12
N LYS A 89 5.65 -7.51 -0.86
CA LYS A 89 4.77 -7.76 0.29
C LYS A 89 3.96 -6.53 0.72
N HIS A 90 4.56 -5.35 0.65
CA HIS A 90 4.02 -4.13 1.26
C HIS A 90 3.57 -3.06 0.24
N SER A 91 3.65 -3.33 -1.07
CA SER A 91 3.37 -2.33 -2.12
C SER A 91 1.97 -1.75 -2.04
N PHE A 92 0.96 -2.55 -1.68
CA PHE A 92 -0.42 -2.08 -1.58
C PHE A 92 -0.63 -1.15 -0.39
N SER A 93 -0.20 -1.55 0.82
CA SER A 93 -0.27 -0.72 2.02
C SER A 93 0.52 0.57 1.86
N LEU A 94 1.72 0.48 1.29
CA LEU A 94 2.57 1.65 1.02
C LEU A 94 1.94 2.58 -0.01
N LEU A 95 1.26 2.06 -1.05
CA LEU A 95 0.54 2.88 -2.02
C LEU A 95 -0.61 3.65 -1.37
N ILE A 96 -1.42 2.98 -0.55
CA ILE A 96 -2.54 3.61 0.17
C ILE A 96 -2.03 4.72 1.08
N ALA A 97 -0.98 4.45 1.86
CA ALA A 97 -0.38 5.46 2.72
C ALA A 97 0.26 6.59 1.91
N ALA A 98 0.94 6.28 0.81
CA ALA A 98 1.55 7.31 -0.04
C ALA A 98 0.49 8.23 -0.66
N ASP A 99 -0.68 7.70 -1.03
CA ASP A 99 -1.80 8.49 -1.51
C ASP A 99 -2.39 9.37 -0.40
N LYS A 100 -2.67 8.76 0.76
CA LYS A 100 -3.28 9.44 1.91
C LYS A 100 -2.41 10.53 2.53
N TYR A 101 -1.10 10.31 2.64
CA TYR A 101 -0.13 11.27 3.17
C TYR A 101 0.52 12.13 2.09
N ASN A 102 0.04 12.05 0.85
CA ASN A 102 0.55 12.81 -0.29
C ASN A 102 2.08 12.74 -0.39
N ILE A 103 2.60 11.54 -0.63
CA ILE A 103 4.03 11.25 -0.85
C ILE A 103 4.22 10.81 -2.31
N PRO A 104 4.31 11.75 -3.28
CA PRO A 104 4.23 11.43 -4.71
C PRO A 104 5.34 10.49 -5.18
N PHE A 105 6.54 10.61 -4.62
CA PHE A 105 7.68 9.77 -5.01
C PHE A 105 7.47 8.30 -4.61
N LEU A 106 6.97 8.04 -3.40
CA LEU A 106 6.62 6.69 -2.96
C LEU A 106 5.42 6.15 -3.75
N LYS A 107 4.39 6.98 -3.96
CA LYS A 107 3.22 6.61 -4.76
C LYS A 107 3.66 6.14 -6.14
N LYS A 108 4.50 6.91 -6.82
CA LYS A 108 4.99 6.56 -8.16
C LYS A 108 5.84 5.30 -8.17
N PHE A 109 6.69 5.13 -7.15
CA PHE A 109 7.48 3.93 -6.97
C PHE A 109 6.59 2.69 -6.82
N CYS A 110 5.60 2.71 -5.92
CA CYS A 110 4.67 1.61 -5.70
C CYS A 110 3.82 1.30 -6.95
N GLU A 111 3.33 2.33 -7.66
CA GLU A 111 2.60 2.17 -8.93
C GLU A 111 3.39 1.34 -9.95
N ILE A 112 4.67 1.69 -10.16
CA ILE A 112 5.53 1.00 -11.14
C ILE A 112 5.72 -0.46 -10.74
N GLN A 113 5.86 -0.74 -9.45
CA GLN A 113 6.10 -2.10 -8.95
C GLN A 113 4.84 -2.95 -9.06
N ILE A 114 3.68 -2.41 -8.68
CA ILE A 114 2.38 -3.10 -8.83
C ILE A 114 2.07 -3.37 -10.31
N LEU A 115 2.34 -2.41 -11.20
CA LEU A 115 2.16 -2.64 -12.64
C LEU A 115 3.08 -3.73 -13.19
N ARG A 116 4.29 -3.87 -12.65
CA ARG A 116 5.24 -4.93 -13.06
C ARG A 116 4.85 -6.31 -12.56
N SER A 117 4.20 -6.40 -11.40
CA SER A 117 3.72 -7.67 -10.85
C SER A 117 2.28 -8.01 -11.24
N LEU A 118 1.58 -7.12 -11.95
CA LEU A 118 0.18 -7.30 -12.32
C LEU A 118 -0.01 -8.56 -13.20
N ASP A 119 -0.86 -9.47 -12.72
CA ASP A 119 -1.24 -10.70 -13.39
C ASP A 119 -2.74 -11.00 -13.18
N SER A 120 -3.25 -12.10 -13.73
CA SER A 120 -4.66 -12.49 -13.57
C SER A 120 -5.02 -12.89 -12.13
N SER A 121 -4.03 -13.29 -11.32
CA SER A 121 -4.23 -13.77 -9.95
C SER A 121 -4.39 -12.65 -8.93
N ASN A 122 -3.80 -11.47 -9.21
CA ASN A 122 -3.83 -10.28 -8.37
C ASN A 122 -4.63 -9.11 -8.99
N ALA A 123 -5.08 -9.20 -10.25
CA ALA A 123 -5.78 -8.10 -10.91
C ALA A 123 -7.02 -7.59 -10.16
N LEU A 124 -7.77 -8.45 -9.49
CA LEU A 124 -8.92 -8.04 -8.66
C LEU A 124 -8.49 -7.18 -7.47
N GLU A 125 -7.42 -7.59 -6.77
CA GLU A 125 -6.87 -6.83 -5.65
C GLU A 125 -6.31 -5.49 -6.11
N VAL A 126 -5.57 -5.47 -7.23
CA VAL A 126 -5.08 -4.21 -7.83
C VAL A 126 -6.24 -3.29 -8.21
N LEU A 127 -7.35 -3.84 -8.70
CA LEU A 127 -8.54 -3.05 -9.02
C LEU A 127 -9.16 -2.41 -7.77
N GLU A 128 -9.30 -3.15 -6.67
CA GLU A 128 -9.79 -2.59 -5.38
C GLU A 128 -8.89 -1.45 -4.92
N ILE A 129 -7.57 -1.67 -4.89
CA ILE A 129 -6.60 -0.66 -4.45
C ILE A 129 -6.62 0.57 -5.36
N SER A 130 -6.79 0.36 -6.67
CA SER A 130 -6.87 1.46 -7.63
C SER A 130 -8.09 2.35 -7.42
N GLU A 131 -9.21 1.77 -6.97
CA GLU A 131 -10.41 2.53 -6.62
C GLU A 131 -10.17 3.33 -5.33
N VAL A 132 -9.60 2.70 -4.31
CA VAL A 132 -9.27 3.35 -3.02
C VAL A 132 -8.34 4.56 -3.23
N CYS A 133 -7.29 4.40 -4.03
CA CYS A 133 -6.30 5.45 -4.28
C CYS A 133 -6.68 6.37 -5.45
N SER A 134 -7.89 6.22 -6.02
CA SER A 134 -8.35 6.93 -7.23
C SER A 134 -7.30 6.94 -8.37
N ASN A 135 -6.62 5.80 -8.57
CA ASN A 135 -5.51 5.66 -9.48
C ASN A 135 -5.95 5.09 -10.83
N ASN A 136 -6.22 5.99 -11.78
CA ASN A 136 -6.73 5.60 -13.10
C ASN A 136 -5.78 4.70 -13.89
N MET A 137 -4.46 4.84 -13.74
CA MET A 137 -3.49 4.03 -14.46
C MET A 137 -3.52 2.57 -14.00
N LEU A 138 -3.56 2.35 -12.68
CA LEU A 138 -3.70 1.01 -12.11
C LEU A 138 -5.06 0.42 -12.45
N LYS A 139 -6.13 1.23 -12.40
CA LYS A 139 -7.49 0.82 -12.72
C LYS A 139 -7.63 0.34 -14.16
N GLU A 140 -7.12 1.11 -15.12
CA GLU A 140 -7.16 0.71 -16.53
C GLU A 140 -6.35 -0.57 -16.78
N SER A 141 -5.15 -0.65 -16.18
CA SER A 141 -4.27 -1.81 -16.36
C SER A 141 -4.87 -3.08 -15.76
N SER A 142 -5.44 -3.01 -14.55
CA SER A 142 -6.09 -4.13 -13.88
C SER A 142 -7.36 -4.56 -14.62
N MET A 143 -8.20 -3.61 -15.05
CA MET A 143 -9.38 -3.91 -15.88
C MET A 143 -8.99 -4.61 -17.18
N ASN A 144 -7.94 -4.15 -17.85
CA ASN A 144 -7.44 -4.81 -19.06
C ASN A 144 -6.93 -6.22 -18.80
N SER A 145 -6.26 -6.46 -17.65
CA SER A 145 -5.83 -7.80 -17.24
C SER A 145 -7.03 -8.73 -17.00
N ILE A 146 -8.06 -8.24 -16.30
CA ILE A 146 -9.30 -8.98 -16.02
C ILE A 146 -10.01 -9.34 -17.33
N VAL A 147 -10.16 -8.39 -18.25
CA VAL A 147 -10.83 -8.62 -19.53
C VAL A 147 -10.08 -9.65 -20.39
N LYS A 148 -8.74 -9.63 -20.37
CA LYS A 148 -7.92 -10.62 -21.11
C LYS A 148 -8.05 -12.04 -20.56
N HIS A 149 -8.22 -12.18 -19.25
CA HIS A 149 -8.31 -13.47 -18.55
C HIS A 149 -9.70 -13.68 -17.93
N MET A 150 -10.75 -13.21 -18.62
CA MET A 150 -12.09 -13.09 -18.03
C MET A 150 -12.70 -14.41 -17.59
N GLU A 151 -12.45 -15.51 -18.31
CA GLU A 151 -12.97 -16.83 -17.98
C GLU A 151 -12.38 -17.32 -16.65
N ASP A 152 -11.05 -17.24 -16.52
CA ASP A 152 -10.37 -17.66 -15.29
C ASP A 152 -10.74 -16.78 -14.09
N VAL A 153 -10.87 -15.46 -14.31
CA VAL A 153 -11.14 -14.51 -13.24
C VAL A 153 -12.60 -14.61 -12.77
N VAL A 154 -13.58 -14.51 -13.68
CA VAL A 154 -15.01 -14.41 -13.31
C VAL A 154 -15.54 -15.70 -12.70
N PHE A 155 -15.00 -16.86 -13.08
CA PHE A 155 -15.39 -18.16 -12.50
C PHE A 155 -14.56 -18.58 -11.28
N SER A 156 -13.64 -17.73 -10.80
CA SER A 156 -12.84 -18.02 -9.61
C SER A 156 -13.59 -17.68 -8.32
N SER A 157 -13.31 -18.42 -7.24
CA SER A 157 -13.84 -18.12 -5.91
C SER A 157 -13.41 -16.73 -5.40
N LYS A 158 -12.24 -16.24 -5.84
CA LYS A 158 -11.77 -14.88 -5.53
C LYS A 158 -12.74 -13.82 -6.05
N TYR A 159 -13.36 -14.06 -7.21
CA TYR A 159 -14.33 -13.14 -7.78
C TYR A 159 -15.63 -13.10 -6.99
N ASP A 160 -16.08 -14.23 -6.45
CA ASP A 160 -17.26 -14.28 -5.57
C ASP A 160 -17.06 -13.40 -4.32
N GLU A 161 -15.90 -13.54 -3.67
CA GLU A 161 -15.53 -12.72 -2.51
C GLU A 161 -15.42 -11.23 -2.85
N PHE A 162 -14.81 -10.92 -4.00
CA PHE A 162 -14.70 -9.56 -4.52
C PHE A 162 -16.09 -8.96 -4.80
N ALA A 163 -17.00 -9.75 -5.39
CA ALA A 163 -18.32 -9.30 -5.78
C ALA A 163 -19.22 -8.97 -4.59
N MET A 164 -19.09 -9.73 -3.50
CA MET A 164 -19.81 -9.44 -2.26
C MET A 164 -19.40 -8.11 -1.62
N LYS A 165 -18.14 -7.70 -1.80
CA LYS A 165 -17.59 -6.45 -1.23
C LYS A 165 -17.77 -5.26 -2.17
N ASN A 166 -17.69 -5.47 -3.48
CA ASN A 166 -17.51 -4.41 -4.46
C ASN A 166 -18.52 -4.47 -5.62
N ALA A 167 -19.81 -4.38 -5.31
CA ALA A 167 -20.88 -4.41 -6.32
C ALA A 167 -20.67 -3.39 -7.47
N HIS A 168 -20.17 -2.18 -7.15
CA HIS A 168 -19.92 -1.14 -8.15
C HIS A 168 -18.75 -1.48 -9.10
N LEU A 169 -17.70 -2.16 -8.62
CA LEU A 169 -16.60 -2.61 -9.47
C LEU A 169 -17.04 -3.77 -10.37
N CYS A 170 -17.88 -4.68 -9.87
CA CYS A 170 -18.48 -5.72 -10.71
C CYS A 170 -19.25 -5.15 -11.89
N VAL A 171 -20.05 -4.10 -11.67
CA VAL A 171 -20.75 -3.41 -12.76
C VAL A 171 -19.77 -2.82 -13.78
N GLN A 172 -18.65 -2.25 -13.32
CA GLN A 172 -17.61 -1.74 -14.21
C GLN A 172 -16.95 -2.86 -15.02
N ILE A 173 -16.62 -3.98 -14.38
CA ILE A 173 -16.08 -5.19 -15.04
C ILE A 173 -17.07 -5.69 -16.09
N THR A 174 -18.34 -5.89 -15.75
CA THR A 174 -19.37 -6.36 -16.70
C THR A 174 -19.48 -5.43 -17.91
N ARG A 175 -19.48 -4.10 -17.69
CA ARG A 175 -19.52 -3.12 -18.79
C ARG A 175 -18.28 -3.22 -19.69
N ALA A 176 -17.10 -3.38 -19.11
CA ALA A 176 -15.86 -3.53 -19.87
C ALA A 176 -15.84 -4.83 -20.70
N LEU A 177 -16.28 -5.94 -20.12
CA LEU A 177 -16.40 -7.23 -20.82
C LEU A 177 -17.38 -7.15 -22.00
N LEU A 178 -18.55 -6.54 -21.80
CA LEU A 178 -19.53 -6.36 -22.87
C LEU A 178 -19.01 -5.46 -24.00
N LYS A 179 -18.21 -4.44 -23.66
CA LYS A 179 -17.56 -3.57 -24.64
C LYS A 179 -16.55 -4.36 -25.48
N GLU A 180 -15.68 -5.13 -24.83
CA GLU A 180 -14.71 -5.99 -25.52
C GLU A 180 -15.39 -7.01 -26.46
N ILE A 181 -16.46 -7.68 -26.00
CA ILE A 181 -17.23 -8.62 -26.83
C ILE A 181 -17.87 -7.91 -28.04
N LYS A 182 -18.36 -6.68 -27.86
CA LYS A 182 -18.92 -5.88 -28.96
C LYS A 182 -17.83 -5.51 -29.96
N ASP A 183 -16.66 -5.09 -29.48
CA ASP A 183 -15.54 -4.66 -30.33
C ASP A 183 -15.01 -5.83 -31.17
N ARG A 184 -14.93 -7.05 -30.61
CA ARG A 184 -14.60 -8.27 -31.37
C ARG A 184 -15.59 -8.60 -32.48
N ARG A 185 -16.89 -8.42 -32.24
CA ARG A 185 -17.94 -8.65 -33.24
C ARG A 185 -17.94 -7.57 -34.35
N CYS A 186 -17.59 -6.34 -34.01
CA CYS A 186 -17.51 -5.25 -34.98
C CYS A 186 -16.28 -5.39 -35.89
N GLY A 187 -15.12 -5.75 -35.33
CA GLY A 187 -13.89 -5.99 -36.11
C GLY A 187 -13.98 -7.20 -37.07
N SER A 188 -14.84 -8.17 -36.78
CA SER A 188 -15.10 -9.31 -37.69
C SER A 188 -16.16 -9.02 -38.77
N SER A 189 -16.89 -7.89 -38.68
CA SER A 189 -17.90 -7.49 -39.67
C SER A 189 -17.35 -6.58 -40.80
N GLN A 190 -16.07 -6.20 -40.77
CA GLN A 190 -15.43 -5.36 -41.80
C GLN A 190 -14.68 -6.15 -42.88
N CYS A 191 -14.81 -7.48 -42.90
CA CYS A 191 -14.13 -8.36 -43.86
C CYS A 191 -15.05 -9.01 -44.91
N ILE A 192 -16.16 -8.37 -45.31
CA ILE A 192 -17.03 -8.83 -46.41
C ILE A 192 -17.17 -7.74 -47.46
#